data_AF-A0A5E4JN95-F1
#
_entry.id   AF-A0A5E4JN95-F1
#
_cell.length_a   1.000
_cell.length_b   1.000
_cell.length_c   1.000
_cell.angle_alpha   90.00
_cell.angle_beta   90.00
_cell.angle_gamma   90.00
#
_symmetry.space_group_name_H-M   'P 1'
#
loop_
_entity.id
_entity.type
_entity.pdbx_description
1 polymer ?
#
loop_
_entity_poly.entity_id
_entity_poly.type
_entity_poly.pdbx_seq_one_letter_code
_entity_poly.pdbx_strand_id
1 'polypeptide(L)'
;MVDKVFSIHRKEIDKIDKKIMKLIETRLYHARKLGEYKKKNGIPIIDKKREKEIIRDRVSKSKLSKEFTSKLFLLMINESRRVQK
;
A
#
# COMPACT_ATOMS: atom_id res chain seq x y z
N MET A 1 33.63 13.37 -11.59
CA MET A 1 32.42 13.06 -12.37
C MET A 1 31.66 11.99 -11.60
N VAL A 2 30.49 12.31 -11.03
CA VAL A 2 29.64 11.28 -10.40
C VAL A 2 29.23 10.29 -11.49
N ASP A 3 29.53 9.02 -11.27
CA ASP A 3 29.49 7.96 -12.27
C ASP A 3 28.16 7.94 -13.02
N LYS A 4 28.19 7.93 -14.36
CA LYS A 4 27.00 8.07 -15.23
C LYS A 4 25.95 6.98 -14.91
N VAL A 5 26.41 5.79 -14.53
CA VAL A 5 25.59 4.65 -14.10
C VAL A 5 24.82 4.96 -12.83
N PHE A 6 25.45 5.60 -11.84
CA PHE A 6 24.82 5.99 -10.58
C PHE A 6 23.66 6.96 -10.80
N SER A 7 23.83 7.92 -11.72
CA SER A 7 22.76 8.88 -12.05
C SER A 7 21.58 8.21 -12.76
N ILE A 8 21.81 7.22 -13.63
CA ILE A 8 20.75 6.50 -14.35
C ILE A 8 19.87 5.71 -13.36
N HIS A 9 20.48 4.95 -12.45
CA HIS A 9 19.70 4.17 -11.49
C HIS A 9 18.84 5.03 -10.57
N ARG A 10 19.35 6.19 -10.11
CA ARG A 10 18.55 7.15 -9.32
C ARG A 10 17.35 7.67 -10.10
N LYS A 11 17.52 8.03 -11.37
CA LYS A 11 16.39 8.47 -12.22
C LYS A 11 15.34 7.37 -12.41
N GLU A 12 15.76 6.11 -12.53
CA GLU A 12 14.81 5.00 -12.60
C GLU A 12 14.09 4.75 -11.27
N ILE A 13 14.78 4.88 -10.13
CA ILE A 13 14.15 4.86 -8.80
C ILE A 13 13.10 5.97 -8.70
N ASP A 14 13.43 7.21 -9.05
CA ASP A 14 12.49 8.33 -8.99
C ASP A 14 11.24 8.08 -9.88
N LYS A 15 11.42 7.46 -11.05
CA LYS A 15 10.30 7.08 -11.92
C LYS A 15 9.42 6.00 -11.29
N ILE A 16 10.03 5.00 -10.64
CA ILE A 16 9.31 3.93 -9.95
C ILE A 16 8.56 4.52 -8.75
N ASP A 17 9.18 5.39 -7.97
CA ASP A 17 8.58 6.03 -6.81
C ASP A 17 7.35 6.86 -7.20
N LYS A 18 7.40 7.59 -8.31
CA LYS A 18 6.22 8.28 -8.88
C LYS A 18 5.09 7.30 -9.20
N LYS A 19 5.40 6.13 -9.75
CA LYS A 19 4.40 5.09 -10.03
C LYS A 19 3.83 4.49 -8.74
N ILE A 20 4.68 4.24 -7.75
CA ILE A 20 4.26 3.75 -6.43
C ILE A 20 3.28 4.75 -5.79
N MET A 21 3.61 6.04 -5.79
CA MET A 21 2.74 7.10 -5.27
C MET A 21 1.38 7.07 -5.96
N LYS A 22 1.35 7.00 -7.30
CA LYS A 22 0.09 6.97 -8.05
C LYS A 22 -0.77 5.74 -7.74
N LEU A 23 -0.13 4.58 -7.59
CA LEU A 23 -0.83 3.34 -7.21
C LEU A 23 -1.40 3.42 -5.79
N ILE A 24 -0.65 4.01 -4.84
CA ILE A 24 -1.12 4.21 -3.47
C ILE A 24 -2.29 5.18 -3.43
N GLU A 25 -2.21 6.32 -4.12
CA GLU A 25 -3.32 7.27 -4.26
C GLU A 25 -4.60 6.59 -4.77
N THR A 26 -4.45 5.79 -5.82
CA THR A 26 -5.56 5.04 -6.42
C THR A 26 -6.15 4.04 -5.45
N ARG A 27 -5.31 3.29 -4.72
CA ARG A 27 -5.74 2.37 -3.67
C ARG A 27 -6.50 3.08 -2.54
N LEU A 28 -6.07 4.27 -2.14
CA LEU A 28 -6.72 5.07 -1.09
C LEU A 28 -8.02 5.72 -1.57
N TYR A 29 -8.12 6.11 -2.84
CA TYR A 29 -9.39 6.50 -3.44
C TYR A 29 -10.44 5.40 -3.28
N HIS A 30 -10.11 4.15 -3.63
CA HIS A 30 -11.02 3.02 -3.43
C HIS A 30 -11.30 2.74 -1.94
N ALA A 31 -10.31 2.91 -1.07
CA ALA A 31 -10.54 2.78 0.37
C ALA A 31 -11.56 3.81 0.88
N ARG A 32 -11.49 5.07 0.45
CA ARG A 32 -12.49 6.11 0.79
C ARG A 32 -13.89 5.71 0.36
N LYS A 33 -14.05 5.26 -0.89
CA LYS A 33 -15.35 4.78 -1.42
C LYS A 33 -15.88 3.57 -0.66
N LEU A 34 -15.01 2.65 -0.27
CA LEU A 34 -15.39 1.54 0.59
C LEU A 34 -15.82 2.01 1.99
N GLY A 35 -15.17 3.04 2.54
CA GLY A 35 -15.54 3.68 3.81
C GLY A 35 -16.93 4.30 3.77
N GLU A 36 -17.24 5.07 2.72
CA GLU A 36 -18.59 5.63 2.47
C GLU A 36 -19.66 4.52 2.46
N TYR A 37 -19.39 3.43 1.73
CA TYR A 37 -20.28 2.28 1.68
C TYR A 37 -20.45 1.61 3.04
N LYS A 38 -19.34 1.35 3.75
CA LYS A 38 -19.38 0.70 5.07
C LYS A 38 -20.17 1.54 6.08
N LYS A 39 -19.95 2.85 6.09
CA LYS A 39 -20.68 3.80 6.95
C LYS A 39 -22.18 3.76 6.67
N LYS A 40 -22.59 3.78 5.40
CA LYS A 40 -24.01 3.69 5.01
C LYS A 40 -24.68 2.40 5.46
N ASN A 41 -23.92 1.30 5.53
CA ASN A 41 -24.45 -0.04 5.83
C ASN A 41 -24.12 -0.52 7.26
N GLY A 42 -23.59 0.35 8.14
CA GLY A 42 -23.23 -0.05 9.51
C GLY A 42 -22.10 -1.08 9.61
N ILE A 43 -21.27 -1.22 8.57
CA ILE A 43 -20.17 -2.20 8.54
C ILE A 43 -18.93 -1.58 9.21
N PRO A 44 -18.26 -2.31 10.13
CA PRO A 44 -17.03 -1.83 10.74
C PRO A 44 -15.90 -1.54 9.73
N ILE A 45 -15.14 -0.47 9.95
CA ILE A 45 -13.96 -0.13 9.13
C ILE A 45 -12.89 -1.22 9.27
N ILE A 46 -12.63 -1.67 10.50
CA ILE A 46 -11.61 -2.65 10.84
C ILE A 46 -12.15 -4.06 10.62
N ASP A 47 -11.51 -4.79 9.72
CA ASP A 47 -11.73 -6.23 9.52
C ASP A 47 -10.41 -6.97 9.72
N LYS A 48 -10.18 -7.42 10.96
CA LYS A 48 -8.94 -8.09 11.35
C LYS A 48 -8.67 -9.37 10.54
N LYS A 49 -9.73 -10.07 10.12
CA LYS A 49 -9.59 -11.31 9.33
C LYS A 49 -9.08 -10.95 7.94
N ARG A 50 -9.76 -10.01 7.26
CA ARG A 50 -9.37 -9.56 5.92
C ARG A 50 -7.97 -8.95 5.88
N GLU A 51 -7.60 -8.17 6.88
CA GLU A 51 -6.27 -7.54 6.95
C GLU A 51 -5.15 -8.57 7.14
N LYS A 52 -5.35 -9.59 7.99
CA LYS A 52 -4.42 -10.71 8.13
C LYS A 52 -4.28 -11.49 6.82
N GLU A 53 -5.38 -11.73 6.12
CA GLU A 53 -5.36 -12.39 4.81
C GLU A 53 -4.59 -11.60 3.77
N ILE A 54 -4.76 -10.27 3.71
CA ILE A 54 -3.99 -9.40 2.81
C ILE A 54 -2.50 -9.53 3.09
N ILE A 55 -2.07 -9.40 4.34
CA ILE A 55 -0.64 -9.48 4.68
C ILE A 55 -0.08 -10.86 4.33
N ARG A 56 -0.79 -11.93 4.70
CA ARG A 56 -0.36 -13.31 4.40
C ARG A 56 -0.20 -13.55 2.90
N ASP A 57 -1.19 -13.15 2.10
CA ASP A 57 -1.17 -13.31 0.64
C ASP A 57 -0.06 -12.48 -0.03
N ARG A 58 0.21 -11.29 0.48
CA ARG A 58 1.25 -10.41 -0.08
C ARG A 58 2.64 -10.89 0.30
N VAL A 59 2.82 -11.41 1.51
CA VAL A 59 4.06 -12.07 1.93
C VAL A 59 4.34 -13.31 1.08
N SER A 60 3.35 -14.16 0.82
CA SER A 60 3.58 -15.40 0.06
C SER A 60 3.90 -15.16 -1.42
N LYS A 61 3.44 -14.05 -1.99
CA LYS A 61 3.66 -13.70 -3.41
C LYS A 61 4.87 -12.79 -3.64
N SER A 62 5.47 -12.28 -2.58
CA SER A 62 6.60 -11.35 -2.67
C SER A 62 7.93 -12.10 -2.61
N LYS A 63 8.90 -11.66 -3.42
CA LYS A 63 10.31 -12.09 -3.28
C LYS A 63 11.08 -11.27 -2.23
N LEU A 64 10.46 -10.23 -1.66
CA LEU A 64 11.05 -9.41 -0.60
C LEU A 64 10.97 -10.11 0.74
N SER A 65 11.71 -9.61 1.73
CA SER A 65 11.65 -10.19 3.08
C SER A 65 10.22 -10.14 3.62
N LYS A 66 9.84 -11.20 4.35
CA LYS A 66 8.54 -11.30 5.02
C LYS A 66 8.30 -10.11 5.95
N GLU A 67 9.34 -9.69 6.66
CA GLU A 67 9.27 -8.57 7.59
C GLU A 67 8.98 -7.26 6.86
N PHE A 68 9.75 -6.94 5.82
CA PHE A 68 9.55 -5.71 5.04
C PHE A 68 8.16 -5.67 4.41
N THR A 69 7.75 -6.77 3.75
CA THR A 69 6.44 -6.87 3.11
C THR A 69 5.31 -6.69 4.12
N SER A 70 5.43 -7.31 5.31
CA SER A 70 4.43 -7.18 6.37
C SER A 70 4.32 -5.73 6.88
N LYS A 71 5.45 -5.07 7.15
CA LYS A 71 5.47 -3.68 7.62
C LYS A 71 4.87 -2.72 6.58
N LEU A 72 5.22 -2.89 5.31
CA LEU A 72 4.71 -2.08 4.21
C LEU A 72 3.18 -2.19 4.07
N PHE A 73 2.65 -3.42 4.04
CA PHE A 73 1.21 -3.62 3.92
C PHE A 73 0.44 -3.21 5.17
N LEU A 74 1.02 -3.36 6.36
CA LEU A 74 0.42 -2.85 7.59
C LEU A 74 0.30 -1.31 7.55
N LEU A 75 1.34 -0.60 7.10
CA LEU A 75 1.30 0.85 6.92
C LEU A 75 0.18 1.26 5.96
N MET A 76 0.07 0.60 4.80
CA MET A 76 -0.99 0.86 3.83
C MET A 76 -2.40 0.56 4.37
N ILE A 77 -2.56 -0.49 5.18
CA ILE A 77 -3.84 -0.82 5.84
C ILE A 77 -4.22 0.26 6.85
N ASN A 78 -3.27 0.72 7.68
CA ASN A 78 -3.51 1.79 8.65
C ASN A 78 -3.93 3.09 7.96
N GLU A 79 -3.26 3.45 6.86
CA GLU A 79 -3.63 4.59 6.03
C GLU A 79 -5.05 4.42 5.45
N SER A 80 -5.39 3.22 4.99
CA SER A 80 -6.73 2.93 4.47
C SER A 80 -7.81 3.13 5.54
N ARG A 81 -7.56 2.71 6.78
CA ARG A 81 -8.49 2.90 7.89
C ARG A 81 -8.67 4.38 8.19
N ARG A 82 -7.60 5.19 8.12
CA ARG A 82 -7.65 6.64 8.35
C ARG A 82 -8.55 7.32 7.33
N VAL A 83 -8.39 7.02 6.04
CA VAL A 83 -9.20 7.65 4.97
C VAL A 83 -10.62 7.10 4.85
N GLN A 84 -10.95 5.99 5.53
CA GLN A 84 -12.29 5.40 5.58
C GLN A 84 -13.20 6.04 6.64
N LYS A 85 -12.64 6.80 7.59
CA LYS A 85 -13.39 7.52 8.61
C LYS A 85 -14.06 8.75 8.01
#